data_AF-A0AAU9M5B3-F1
#
_entry.id   AF-A0AAU9M5B3-F1
#
_cell.length_a   1.000
_cell.length_b   1.000
_cell.length_c   1.000
_cell.angle_alpha   90.00
_cell.angle_beta   90.00
_cell.angle_gamma   90.00
#
_symmetry.space_group_name_H-M   'P 1'
#
loop_
_entity.id
_entity.type
_entity.pdbx_description
1 polymer ?
#
loop_
_entity_poly.entity_id
_entity_poly.type
_entity_poly.pdbx_seq_one_letter_code
_entity_poly.pdbx_strand_id
1 'polypeptide(L)'
;MSRRETYDKIPIQGNYYPMPSLAFMQSEGQRFSVHTRQSLGVASPKTDGFEIMLDRRLLRDDGRGLGQGVTDNHPMNIIFHLTFESNVSVTPDLIPNAGPVSPSLFSHRVGAHLN
;
A
#
# COMPACT_ATOMS: atom_id res chain seq x y z
N MET A 1 4.04 -11.57 1.85
CA MET A 1 3.91 -10.25 1.21
C MET A 1 5.24 -9.86 0.58
N SER A 2 5.27 -9.01 -0.45
CA SER A 2 6.53 -8.54 -1.05
C SER A 2 7.04 -7.27 -0.33
N ARG A 3 8.31 -7.26 0.08
CA ARG A 3 8.96 -6.07 0.66
C ARG A 3 9.16 -5.03 -0.45
N ARG A 4 8.88 -3.77 -0.15
CA ARG A 4 9.09 -2.62 -1.06
C ARG A 4 10.04 -1.63 -0.40
N GLU A 5 10.84 -0.99 -1.24
CA GLU A 5 11.77 0.08 -0.86
C GLU A 5 11.55 1.25 -1.81
N THR A 6 11.51 2.46 -1.26
CA THR A 6 11.42 3.69 -2.04
C THR A 6 12.82 4.06 -2.50
N TYR A 7 12.98 4.31 -3.80
CA TYR A 7 14.26 4.71 -4.38
C TYR A 7 14.19 6.12 -4.94
N ASP A 8 15.06 7.01 -4.46
CA ASP A 8 15.16 8.40 -4.95
C ASP A 8 15.67 8.49 -6.40
N LYS A 9 16.37 7.45 -6.87
CA LYS A 9 16.91 7.37 -8.24
C LYS A 9 15.83 7.14 -9.32
N ILE A 10 14.60 6.80 -8.94
CA ILE A 10 13.48 6.62 -9.87
C ILE A 10 12.38 7.64 -9.56
N PRO A 11 11.59 8.05 -10.56
CA PRO A 11 10.53 9.04 -10.33
C PRO A 11 9.42 8.46 -9.45
N ILE A 12 8.62 9.34 -8.83
CA ILE A 12 7.60 8.97 -7.84
C ILE A 12 6.65 7.85 -8.30
N GLN A 13 6.21 7.88 -9.57
CA GLN A 13 5.33 6.85 -10.13
C GLN A 13 5.98 5.46 -10.21
N GLY A 14 7.31 5.38 -10.22
CA GLY A 14 8.05 4.12 -10.17
C GLY A 14 8.08 3.49 -8.78
N ASN A 15 7.77 4.27 -7.73
CA ASN A 15 7.66 3.82 -6.34
C ASN A 15 6.21 3.51 -5.93
N TYR A 16 5.24 3.66 -6.84
CA TYR A 16 3.85 3.23 -6.62
C TYR A 16 3.69 1.74 -6.91
N TYR A 17 3.08 1.03 -5.96
CA TYR A 17 2.80 -0.39 -6.07
C TYR A 17 1.32 -0.70 -5.89
N PRO A 18 0.83 -1.83 -6.44
CA PRO A 18 -0.52 -2.31 -6.14
C PRO A 18 -0.68 -2.66 -4.66
N MET A 19 -1.73 -2.14 -4.04
CA MET A 19 -2.24 -2.53 -2.72
C MET A 19 -3.59 -3.24 -2.92
N PRO A 20 -3.60 -4.55 -3.18
CA PRO A 20 -4.84 -5.28 -3.42
C PRO A 20 -5.73 -5.37 -2.18
N SER A 21 -5.14 -5.49 -0.99
CA SER A 21 -5.90 -5.65 0.27
C SER A 21 -5.19 -5.15 1.53
N LEU A 22 -3.85 -5.09 1.53
CA LEU A 22 -3.06 -4.76 2.71
C LEU A 22 -1.73 -4.07 2.32
N ALA A 23 -1.40 -3.01 3.04
CA ALA A 23 -0.03 -2.48 3.15
C ALA A 23 0.31 -2.29 4.64
N PHE A 24 1.57 -2.51 5.02
CA PHE A 24 2.03 -2.22 6.38
C PHE A 24 3.49 -1.78 6.41
N MET A 25 3.81 -1.01 7.46
CA MET A 25 5.14 -0.54 7.79
C MET A 25 5.44 -0.98 9.21
N GLN A 26 6.68 -1.34 9.45
CA GLN A 26 7.11 -1.86 10.74
C GLN A 26 8.47 -1.26 11.09
N SER A 27 8.61 -0.79 12.31
CA SER A 27 9.86 -0.30 12.88
C SER A 27 9.88 -0.61 14.37
N GLU A 28 11.01 -1.07 14.91
CA GLU A 28 11.23 -1.20 16.36
C GLU A 28 10.12 -1.95 17.13
N GLY A 29 9.55 -2.99 16.51
CA GLY A 29 8.48 -3.80 17.09
C GLY A 29 7.09 -3.14 17.07
N GLN A 30 6.96 -1.97 16.47
CA GLN A 30 5.69 -1.34 16.14
C GLN A 30 5.32 -1.63 14.69
N ARG A 31 4.04 -1.89 14.42
CA ARG A 31 3.53 -2.08 13.07
C ARG A 31 2.26 -1.27 12.87
N PHE A 32 2.23 -0.52 11.78
CA PHE A 32 1.04 0.16 11.28
C PHE A 32 0.59 -0.52 9.99
N SER A 33 -0.64 -1.03 9.97
CA SER A 33 -1.22 -1.71 8.81
C SER A 33 -2.50 -1.04 8.34
N VAL A 34 -2.67 -0.98 7.03
CA VAL A 34 -3.87 -0.46 6.35
C VAL A 34 -4.49 -1.57 5.53
N HIS A 35 -5.73 -1.93 5.86
CA HIS A 35 -6.52 -2.91 5.13
C HIS A 35 -7.59 -2.23 4.28
N THR A 36 -7.88 -2.79 3.11
CA THR A 36 -8.92 -2.33 2.18
C THR A 36 -9.62 -3.53 1.53
N ARG A 37 -10.84 -3.31 1.03
CA ARG A 37 -11.59 -4.26 0.17
C ARG A 37 -11.34 -4.03 -1.32
N GLN A 38 -10.85 -2.84 -1.66
CA GLN A 38 -10.64 -2.39 -3.04
C GLN A 38 -9.15 -2.33 -3.32
N SER A 39 -8.72 -2.79 -4.49
CA SER A 39 -7.33 -2.64 -4.94
C SER A 39 -7.03 -1.18 -5.29
N LEU A 40 -6.00 -0.60 -4.68
CA LEU A 40 -5.59 0.79 -4.88
C LEU A 40 -4.07 0.88 -5.13
N GLY A 41 -3.60 2.03 -5.59
CA GLY A 41 -2.16 2.32 -5.65
C GLY A 41 -1.64 2.84 -4.31
N VAL A 42 -0.52 2.32 -3.82
CA VAL A 42 0.14 2.77 -2.59
C VAL A 42 1.60 3.10 -2.83
N ALA A 43 2.11 4.10 -2.11
CA ALA A 43 3.53 4.37 -2.00
C ALA A 43 3.89 4.82 -0.57
N SER A 44 5.18 4.83 -0.25
CA SER A 44 5.74 5.46 0.96
C SER A 44 6.87 6.40 0.55
N PRO A 45 6.58 7.57 -0.08
CA PRO A 45 7.62 8.48 -0.57
C PRO A 45 8.45 9.08 0.56
N LYS A 46 7.88 9.13 1.77
CA LYS A 46 8.54 9.55 3.00
C LYS A 46 8.54 8.38 3.99
N THR A 47 9.43 8.45 4.97
CA THR A 47 9.62 7.42 6.00
C THR A 47 8.50 7.38 7.04
N ASP A 48 7.59 8.35 7.05
CA ASP A 48 6.61 8.59 8.11
C ASP A 48 5.16 8.19 7.75
N GLY A 49 4.90 7.67 6.55
CA GLY A 49 3.52 7.34 6.18
C GLY A 49 3.34 6.70 4.81
N PHE A 50 2.11 6.21 4.61
CA PHE A 50 1.61 5.81 3.31
C PHE A 50 0.93 6.98 2.62
N GLU A 51 1.02 6.99 1.31
CA GLU A 51 0.02 7.62 0.46
C GLU A 51 -0.71 6.54 -0.33
N ILE A 52 -2.04 6.62 -0.35
CA ILE A 52 -2.92 5.69 -1.04
C ILE A 52 -3.79 6.50 -1.99
N MET A 53 -3.76 6.14 -3.26
CA MET A 53 -4.55 6.82 -4.29
C MET A 53 -6.01 6.40 -4.17
N LEU A 54 -6.91 7.37 -3.99
CA LEU A 54 -8.35 7.11 -3.82
C LEU A 54 -9.08 7.06 -5.16
N ASP A 55 -8.81 8.03 -6.04
CA ASP A 55 -9.37 8.12 -7.38
C ASP A 55 -8.45 8.97 -8.27
N ARG A 56 -8.67 8.93 -9.59
CA ARG A 56 -7.93 9.75 -10.57
C ARG A 56 -8.88 10.31 -11.61
N ARG A 57 -8.71 11.61 -11.92
CA ARG A 57 -9.37 12.28 -13.03
C ARG A 57 -8.32 12.86 -13.97
N LEU A 58 -8.32 12.43 -15.23
CA LEU A 58 -7.32 12.79 -16.23
C LEU A 58 -8.04 13.28 -17.49
N LEU A 59 -7.75 14.51 -17.93
CA LEU A 59 -8.40 15.10 -19.10
C LEU A 59 -7.83 14.61 -20.44
N ARG A 60 -6.67 13.97 -20.42
CA ARG A 60 -5.89 13.64 -21.62
C ARG A 60 -5.65 12.13 -21.70
N ASP A 61 -5.72 11.61 -22.91
CA ASP A 61 -5.29 10.24 -23.26
C ASP A 61 -3.78 10.07 -23.07
N ASP A 62 -3.36 8.85 -22.72
CA ASP A 62 -1.96 8.51 -22.45
C ASP A 62 -1.23 7.87 -23.65
N GLY A 63 -1.88 7.78 -24.81
CA GLY A 63 -1.32 7.23 -26.04
C GLY A 63 -1.20 5.71 -26.05
N ARG A 64 -1.90 4.99 -25.16
CA ARG A 64 -1.86 3.52 -25.08
C ARG A 64 -3.04 2.81 -25.75
N GLY A 65 -3.87 3.55 -26.50
CA GLY A 65 -4.90 3.00 -27.39
C GLY A 65 -6.34 3.14 -26.90
N LEU A 66 -6.58 3.76 -25.74
CA LEU A 66 -7.94 4.02 -25.24
C LEU A 66 -8.61 5.19 -25.98
N GLY A 67 -7.85 6.21 -26.37
CA GLY A 67 -8.32 7.35 -27.17
C GLY A 67 -9.10 8.41 -26.38
N GLN A 68 -9.05 8.37 -25.04
CA GLN A 68 -9.72 9.34 -24.16
C GLN A 68 -9.05 9.43 -22.79
N GLY A 69 -9.30 10.53 -22.07
CA GLY A 69 -8.95 10.66 -20.66
C GLY A 69 -9.91 9.89 -19.73
N VAL A 70 -9.69 9.97 -18.43
CA VAL A 70 -10.57 9.44 -17.37
C VAL A 70 -11.34 10.60 -16.74
N THR A 71 -12.61 10.78 -17.12
CA THR A 71 -13.42 11.96 -16.73
C THR A 71 -14.85 11.60 -16.30
N ASP A 72 -15.10 10.32 -16.12
CA ASP A 72 -16.38 9.69 -15.78
C ASP A 72 -16.41 9.21 -14.32
N ASN A 73 -15.68 9.91 -13.43
CA ASN A 73 -15.64 9.62 -12.00
C ASN A 73 -17.04 9.67 -11.39
N HIS A 74 -17.36 8.69 -10.55
CA HIS A 74 -18.57 8.64 -9.73
C HIS A 74 -18.17 8.50 -8.26
N PRO A 75 -18.98 9.03 -7.31
CA PRO A 75 -18.70 8.85 -5.89
C PRO A 75 -18.55 7.37 -5.52
N MET A 76 -17.45 7.03 -4.86
CA MET A 76 -17.15 5.67 -4.39
C MET A 76 -16.78 5.69 -2.91
N ASN A 77 -17.30 4.71 -2.17
CA ASN A 77 -16.96 4.53 -0.76
C ASN A 77 -15.78 3.55 -0.63
N ILE A 78 -14.64 4.08 -0.20
CA ILE A 78 -13.45 3.28 0.11
C ILE A 78 -13.36 3.13 1.62
N ILE A 79 -13.42 1.89 2.10
CA ILE A 79 -13.40 1.57 3.53
C ILE A 79 -12.00 1.06 3.89
N PHE A 80 -11.35 1.78 4.79
CA PHE A 80 -10.06 1.39 5.36
C PHE A 80 -10.25 0.87 6.78
N HIS A 81 -9.49 -0.16 7.15
CA HIS A 81 -9.29 -0.54 8.54
C HIS A 81 -7.83 -0.35 8.91
N LEU A 82 -7.60 0.47 9.92
CA LEU A 82 -6.28 0.84 10.39
C LEU A 82 -5.98 0.08 11.68
N THR A 83 -4.84 -0.59 11.72
CA THR A 83 -4.41 -1.35 12.90
C THR A 83 -3.02 -0.91 13.33
N PHE A 84 -2.86 -0.68 14.63
CA PHE A 84 -1.57 -0.44 15.27
C PHE A 84 -1.26 -1.60 16.20
N GLU A 85 -0.09 -2.20 16.02
CA GLU A 85 0.38 -3.33 16.80
C GLU A 85 1.72 -2.99 17.46
N SER A 86 1.93 -3.47 18.68
CA SER A 86 3.18 -3.33 19.43
C SER A 86 3.75 -4.71 19.74
N ASN A 87 5.04 -4.77 20.09
CA ASN A 87 5.76 -6.02 20.38
C ASN A 87 5.72 -7.02 19.21
N VAL A 88 5.61 -6.53 17.97
CA VAL A 88 5.72 -7.38 16.78
C VAL A 88 7.16 -7.87 16.69
N SER A 89 7.34 -9.18 16.51
CA SER A 89 8.67 -9.77 16.38
C SER A 89 9.49 -9.02 15.34
N VAL A 90 10.58 -8.43 15.80
CA VAL A 90 11.56 -7.77 14.93
C VAL A 90 12.33 -8.88 14.24
N THR A 91 12.05 -9.12 12.96
CA THR A 91 13.09 -9.70 12.11
C THR A 91 14.12 -8.59 11.94
N PRO A 92 15.36 -8.75 12.43
CA PRO A 92 16.34 -7.70 12.31
C PRO A 92 16.50 -7.32 10.83
N ASP A 93 16.40 -6.02 10.51
CA ASP A 93 16.72 -5.47 9.19
C ASP A 93 18.18 -5.75 8.76
N LEU A 94 18.96 -6.36 9.64
CA LEU A 94 20.37 -6.75 9.46
C LEU A 94 20.59 -7.83 8.39
N ILE A 95 19.54 -8.43 7.83
CA ILE A 95 19.67 -9.37 6.71
C ILE A 95 19.17 -8.66 5.44
N PRO A 96 20.07 -8.27 4.51
CA PRO A 96 19.73 -7.61 3.24
C PRO A 96 18.75 -8.42 2.35
N ASN A 97 18.48 -9.67 2.73
CA ASN A 97 17.57 -10.60 2.07
C ASN A 97 16.54 -11.19 3.05
N ALA A 98 16.11 -10.43 4.06
CA ALA A 98 15.01 -10.85 4.91
C ALA A 98 13.81 -11.22 4.03
N GLY A 99 13.36 -12.48 4.14
CA GLY A 99 12.31 -13.04 3.31
C GLY A 99 10.98 -12.27 3.42
N PRO A 100 9.97 -12.68 2.64
CA PRO A 100 8.67 -12.03 2.64
C PRO A 100 8.11 -11.94 4.07
N VAL A 101 7.85 -10.72 4.54
CA VAL A 101 7.24 -10.50 5.85
C VAL A 101 5.77 -10.92 5.80
N SER A 102 5.31 -11.55 6.86
CA SER A 102 3.92 -12.01 7.00
C SER A 102 3.11 -11.02 7.85
N PRO A 103 1.81 -10.83 7.53
CA PRO A 103 0.88 -10.15 8.43
C PRO A 103 0.84 -10.86 9.79
N SER A 104 0.49 -10.11 10.84
CA SER A 104 0.23 -10.73 12.15
C SER A 104 -1.07 -11.54 12.08
N LEU A 105 -1.32 -12.38 13.09
CA LEU A 105 -2.60 -13.08 13.20
C LEU A 105 -3.77 -12.09 13.32
N PHE A 106 -3.59 -10.99 14.05
CA PHE A 106 -4.62 -9.96 14.19
C PHE A 106 -4.90 -9.27 12.86
N SER A 107 -3.86 -8.78 12.17
CA SER A 107 -3.96 -8.19 10.83
C SER A 107 -4.59 -9.18 9.82
N HIS A 108 -4.21 -10.45 9.86
CA HIS A 108 -4.82 -11.49 9.03
C HIS A 108 -6.32 -11.63 9.30
N ARG A 109 -6.76 -11.66 10.56
CA ARG A 109 -8.19 -11.74 10.92
C ARG A 109 -8.97 -10.51 10.49
N VAL A 110 -8.37 -9.32 10.59
CA VAL A 110 -8.98 -8.08 10.07
C VAL A 110 -9.15 -8.18 8.56
N GLY A 111 -8.11 -8.61 7.83
CA GLY A 111 -8.18 -8.83 6.39
C GLY A 111 -9.25 -9.84 5.97
N ALA A 112 -9.40 -10.94 6.71
CA ALA A 112 -10.41 -11.98 6.47
C ALA A 112 -11.84 -11.57 6.88
N HIS A 113 -12.00 -10.60 7.78
CA HIS A 113 -13.31 -10.02 8.06
C HIS A 113 -13.75 -9.05 6.95
N LEU A 114 -12.78 -8.48 6.24
CA LEU A 114 -13.01 -7.53 5.16
C LEU A 114 -13.18 -8.16 3.78
N ASN A 115 -12.63 -9.35 3.52
CA ASN A 115 -12.67 -9.98 2.19
C ASN A 115 -13.20 -11.40 2.29
#